data_AF-A0A2V6N5P4-F1
#
_entry.id   AF-A0A2V6N5P4-F1
#
_cell.length_a   1.000
_cell.length_b   1.000
_cell.length_c   1.000
_cell.angle_alpha   90.00
_cell.angle_beta   90.00
_cell.angle_gamma   90.00
#
_symmetry.space_group_name_H-M   'P 1'
#
loop_
_entity.id
_entity.type
_entity.pdbx_description
1 polymer ?
#
loop_
_entity_poly.entity_id
_entity_poly.type
_entity_poly.pdbx_seq_one_letter_code
_entity_poly.pdbx_strand_id
1 'polypeptide(L)'
;MKVSFIQNERGNVLLCAVCTIFVVSLIAANVLLNCTARYNQASNQVRSWNEALYAAESGADIAYNEVRKIASNPASAFGASNGWATSGTTYTSGTTTFGTNGLRTSQTVDLFYSDPTSGNAWYRIRSKGISPLQ
;
A
#
# COMPACT_ATOMS: atom_id res chain seq x y z
N MET A 1 19.96 16.23 79.39
CA MET A 1 19.14 16.99 78.42
C MET A 1 18.96 16.12 77.19
N LYS A 2 17.75 15.58 76.96
CA LYS A 2 17.48 14.63 75.87
C LYS A 2 17.00 15.41 74.66
N VAL A 3 17.84 15.52 73.63
CA VAL A 3 17.50 16.21 72.38
C VAL A 3 16.68 15.24 71.53
N SER A 4 15.39 15.52 71.36
CA SER A 4 14.51 14.77 70.48
C SER A 4 14.66 15.25 69.05
N PHE A 5 15.17 14.40 68.16
CA PHE A 5 15.17 14.63 66.72
C PHE A 5 13.78 14.36 66.17
N ILE A 6 13.14 15.37 65.58
CA ILE A 6 11.89 15.21 64.84
C ILE A 6 12.25 14.56 63.50
N GLN A 7 11.85 13.31 63.26
CA GLN A 7 12.05 12.67 61.96
C GLN A 7 11.13 13.31 60.91
N ASN A 8 11.76 13.90 59.89
CA ASN A 8 11.13 14.71 58.86
C ASN A 8 10.59 13.85 57.69
N GLU A 9 9.77 12.84 58.00
CA GLU A 9 9.36 11.80 57.04
C GLU A 9 8.39 12.32 55.96
N ARG A 10 7.63 13.38 56.25
CA ARG A 10 6.61 13.94 55.35
C ARG A 10 7.18 14.64 54.11
N GLY A 11 8.36 15.26 54.22
CA GLY A 11 9.02 15.91 53.07
C GLY A 11 9.64 14.92 52.08
N ASN A 12 10.06 13.75 52.57
CA ASN A 12 10.68 12.71 51.77
C ASN A 12 9.69 12.02 50.81
N VAL A 13 8.44 11.85 51.26
CA VAL A 13 7.38 11.21 50.45
C VAL A 13 6.99 12.06 49.25
N LEU A 14 6.86 13.39 49.43
CA LEU A 14 6.47 14.29 48.34
C LEU A 14 7.58 14.40 47.28
N LEU A 15 8.85 14.49 47.70
CA LEU A 15 9.98 14.47 46.77
C LEU A 15 10.05 13.14 46.00
N CYS A 16 9.88 12.01 46.68
CA CYS A 16 9.82 10.70 46.04
C CYS A 16 8.67 10.60 45.02
N ALA A 17 7.48 11.10 45.38
CA ALA A 17 6.32 11.14 44.48
C ALA A 17 6.58 12.00 43.22
N VAL A 18 7.18 13.18 43.37
CA VAL A 18 7.50 14.05 42.22
C VAL A 18 8.55 13.40 41.32
N CYS A 19 9.61 12.80 41.89
CA CYS A 19 10.63 12.10 41.11
C CYS A 19 10.05 10.91 40.32
N THR A 20 9.17 10.12 40.94
CA THR A 20 8.51 8.99 40.27
C THR A 20 7.58 9.45 39.16
N ILE A 21 6.76 10.48 39.39
CA ILE A 21 5.91 11.08 38.34
C ILE A 21 6.77 11.59 37.18
N PHE A 22 7.88 12.26 37.47
CA PHE A 22 8.79 12.77 36.45
C PHE A 22 9.37 11.64 35.59
N VAL A 23 9.89 10.57 36.21
CA VAL A 23 10.45 9.42 35.48
C VAL A 23 9.37 8.71 34.66
N VAL A 24 8.19 8.47 35.22
CA VAL A 24 7.07 7.84 34.49
C VAL A 24 6.61 8.71 33.32
N SER A 25 6.58 10.04 33.49
CA SER A 25 6.20 10.98 32.43
C SER A 25 7.19 10.94 31.26
N LEU A 26 8.50 10.87 31.54
CA LEU A 26 9.52 10.73 30.51
C LEU A 26 9.39 9.41 29.74
N ILE A 27 9.10 8.31 30.44
CA ILE A 27 8.87 7.00 29.81
C ILE A 27 7.60 7.06 28.94
N ALA A 28 6.50 7.60 29.48
CA ALA A 28 5.23 7.73 28.77
C ALA A 28 5.35 8.60 27.51
N ALA A 29 6.07 9.72 27.60
CA ALA A 29 6.34 10.59 26.46
C ALA A 29 7.10 9.85 25.35
N ASN A 30 8.15 9.10 25.69
CA ASN A 30 8.90 8.31 24.71
C ASN A 30 8.04 7.22 24.08
N VAL A 31 7.24 6.50 24.87
CA VAL A 31 6.32 5.49 24.34
C VAL A 31 5.32 6.13 23.38
N LEU A 32 4.71 7.25 23.76
CA LEU A 32 3.72 7.94 22.93
C LEU A 32 4.31 8.40 21.59
N LEU A 33 5.51 8.98 21.60
CA LEU A 33 6.20 9.41 20.38
C LEU A 33 6.49 8.22 19.45
N ASN A 34 6.96 7.09 20.01
CA ASN A 34 7.23 5.88 19.23
C ASN A 34 5.95 5.25 18.65
N CYS A 35 4.89 5.18 19.45
CA CYS A 35 3.59 4.66 19.00
C CYS A 35 3.00 5.55 17.89
N THR A 36 3.07 6.86 18.04
CA THR A 36 2.56 7.81 17.04
C THR A 36 3.30 7.69 15.72
N ALA A 37 4.64 7.61 15.75
CA ALA A 37 5.44 7.45 14.54
C ALA A 37 5.11 6.16 13.79
N ARG A 38 5.00 5.03 14.50
CA ARG A 38 4.63 3.74 13.92
C ARG A 38 3.20 3.73 13.38
N TYR A 39 2.26 4.36 14.10
CA TYR A 39 0.88 4.47 13.66
C TYR A 39 0.75 5.28 12.37
N ASN A 40 1.42 6.42 12.27
CA ASN A 40 1.40 7.25 11.06
C ASN A 40 2.00 6.50 9.86
N GLN A 41 3.11 5.78 10.06
CA GLN A 41 3.69 4.97 9.00
C GLN A 41 2.75 3.85 8.53
N ALA A 42 2.16 3.09 9.46
CA ALA A 42 1.27 1.99 9.12
C ALA A 42 -0.03 2.49 8.46
N SER A 43 -0.60 3.58 8.95
CA SER A 43 -1.82 4.17 8.37
C SER A 43 -1.61 4.69 6.94
N ASN A 44 -0.49 5.37 6.67
CA ASN A 44 -0.14 5.81 5.32
C ASN A 44 0.08 4.62 4.37
N GLN A 45 0.70 3.54 4.85
CA GLN A 45 0.86 2.32 4.07
C GLN A 45 -0.49 1.67 3.73
N VAL A 46 -1.38 1.48 4.69
CA VAL A 46 -2.70 0.89 4.46
C VAL A 46 -3.52 1.74 3.48
N ARG A 47 -3.47 3.07 3.61
CA ARG A 47 -4.09 3.96 2.63
C ARG A 47 -3.50 3.74 1.23
N SER A 48 -2.18 3.74 1.10
CA SER A 48 -1.50 3.54 -0.19
C SER A 48 -1.82 2.19 -0.83
N TRP A 49 -2.03 1.13 -0.04
CA TRP A 49 -2.43 -0.19 -0.54
C TRP A 49 -3.84 -0.18 -1.11
N ASN A 50 -4.78 0.53 -0.48
CA ASN A 50 -6.13 0.70 -1.01
C ASN A 50 -6.10 1.50 -2.32
N GLU A 51 -5.35 2.60 -2.38
CA GLU A 51 -5.22 3.39 -3.61
C GLU A 51 -4.53 2.59 -4.74
N ALA A 52 -3.51 1.79 -4.40
CA ALA A 52 -2.87 0.88 -5.34
C ALA A 52 -3.82 -0.22 -5.84
N LEU A 53 -4.72 -0.72 -4.99
CA LEU A 53 -5.75 -1.68 -5.40
C LEU A 53 -6.68 -1.07 -6.46
N TYR A 54 -7.18 0.15 -6.25
CA TYR A 54 -8.01 0.83 -7.24
C TYR A 54 -7.27 1.08 -8.58
N ALA A 55 -5.98 1.39 -8.52
CA ALA A 55 -5.14 1.48 -9.71
C ALA A 55 -4.96 0.12 -10.41
N ALA A 56 -4.91 -0.97 -9.65
CA ALA A 56 -4.85 -2.33 -10.21
C ALA A 56 -6.18 -2.71 -10.88
N GLU A 57 -7.32 -2.44 -10.24
CA GLU A 57 -8.66 -2.74 -10.78
C GLU A 57 -8.92 -1.98 -12.08
N SER A 58 -8.68 -0.67 -12.10
CA SER A 58 -8.78 0.12 -13.34
C SER A 58 -7.82 -0.36 -14.43
N GLY A 59 -6.62 -0.81 -14.06
CA GLY A 59 -5.71 -1.47 -14.98
C GLY A 59 -6.29 -2.76 -15.59
N ALA A 60 -6.98 -3.56 -14.79
CA ALA A 60 -7.63 -4.77 -15.27
C ALA A 60 -8.74 -4.45 -16.28
N ASP A 61 -9.49 -3.37 -16.09
CA ASP A 61 -10.49 -2.90 -17.05
C ASP A 61 -9.88 -2.46 -18.38
N ILE A 62 -8.73 -1.77 -18.34
CA ILE A 62 -7.96 -1.39 -19.54
C ILE A 62 -7.54 -2.65 -20.30
N ALA A 63 -6.97 -3.63 -19.61
CA ALA A 63 -6.54 -4.90 -20.22
C ALA A 63 -7.73 -5.70 -20.77
N TYR A 64 -8.84 -5.76 -20.04
CA TYR A 64 -10.06 -6.43 -20.47
C TYR A 64 -10.64 -5.79 -21.74
N ASN A 65 -10.56 -4.47 -21.84
CA ASN A 65 -10.96 -3.76 -23.05
C ASN A 65 -10.14 -4.19 -24.27
N GLU A 66 -8.83 -4.39 -24.13
CA GLU A 66 -7.99 -4.93 -25.20
C GLU A 66 -8.34 -6.38 -25.54
N VAL A 67 -8.60 -7.23 -24.54
CA VAL A 67 -9.03 -8.63 -24.76
C VAL A 67 -10.32 -8.67 -25.59
N ARG A 68 -11.31 -7.82 -25.31
CA ARG A 68 -12.55 -7.79 -26.09
C ARG A 68 -12.34 -7.46 -27.56
N LYS A 69 -11.32 -6.64 -27.89
CA LYS A 69 -10.99 -6.31 -29.28
C LYS A 69 -10.53 -7.54 -30.07
N ILE A 70 -10.02 -8.57 -29.42
CA ILE A 70 -9.62 -9.82 -30.10
C ILE A 70 -10.81 -10.43 -30.85
N ALA A 71 -12.03 -10.33 -30.31
CA ALA A 71 -13.22 -10.90 -30.93
C ALA A 71 -13.73 -10.07 -32.12
N SER A 72 -13.58 -8.74 -32.10
CA SER A 72 -14.17 -7.84 -33.10
C SER A 72 -13.16 -7.28 -34.11
N ASN A 73 -11.94 -6.98 -33.68
CA ASN A 73 -10.84 -6.48 -34.52
C ASN A 73 -9.47 -6.88 -33.93
N PRO A 74 -9.01 -8.13 -34.16
CA PRO A 74 -7.78 -8.65 -33.58
C PRO A 74 -6.53 -7.81 -33.91
N ALA A 75 -6.49 -7.20 -35.09
CA ALA A 75 -5.34 -6.38 -35.53
C ALA A 75 -5.16 -5.11 -34.67
N SER A 76 -6.22 -4.65 -33.99
CA SER A 76 -6.19 -3.48 -33.11
C SER A 76 -5.98 -3.82 -31.63
N ALA A 77 -6.06 -5.10 -31.26
CA ALA A 77 -5.87 -5.55 -29.89
C ALA A 77 -4.38 -5.49 -29.52
N PHE A 78 -4.07 -4.96 -28.33
CA PHE A 78 -2.69 -4.88 -27.82
C PHE A 78 -1.69 -4.22 -28.77
N GLY A 79 -2.15 -3.21 -29.53
CA GLY A 79 -1.30 -2.48 -30.46
C GLY A 79 -0.18 -1.72 -29.74
N ALA A 80 1.01 -1.67 -30.35
CA ALA A 80 2.14 -0.90 -29.85
C ALA A 80 1.83 0.61 -29.73
N SER A 81 0.97 1.13 -30.60
CA SER A 81 0.47 2.51 -30.51
C SER A 81 -0.32 2.79 -29.22
N ASN A 82 -0.90 1.76 -28.62
CA ASN A 82 -1.66 1.84 -27.37
C ASN A 82 -0.76 1.52 -26.16
N GLY A 83 0.56 1.47 -26.34
CA GLY A 83 1.53 1.23 -25.28
C GLY A 83 1.67 -0.23 -24.87
N TRP A 84 1.29 -1.19 -25.73
CA TRP A 84 1.44 -2.61 -25.46
C TRP A 84 2.65 -3.19 -26.19
N ALA A 85 3.37 -4.09 -25.51
CA ALA A 85 4.42 -4.90 -26.10
C ALA A 85 3.96 -6.35 -26.14
N THR A 86 4.22 -7.03 -27.25
CA THR A 86 3.81 -8.43 -27.47
C THR A 86 5.03 -9.31 -27.57
N SER A 87 5.03 -10.41 -26.82
CA SER A 87 6.04 -11.47 -26.89
C SER A 87 5.34 -12.82 -26.90
N GLY A 88 5.30 -13.46 -28.08
CA GLY A 88 4.52 -14.67 -28.30
C GLY A 88 3.04 -14.45 -27.99
N THR A 89 2.51 -15.19 -27.02
CA THR A 89 1.11 -15.11 -26.56
C THR A 89 0.92 -14.23 -25.32
N THR A 90 1.95 -13.48 -24.92
CA THR A 90 1.94 -12.58 -23.77
C THR A 90 2.00 -11.13 -24.23
N TYR A 91 1.10 -10.31 -23.67
CA TYR A 91 0.96 -8.88 -23.93
C TYR A 91 1.25 -8.13 -22.64
N THR A 92 2.17 -7.17 -22.66
CA THR A 92 2.52 -6.35 -21.51
C THR A 92 2.24 -4.89 -21.80
N SER A 93 1.56 -4.22 -20.88
CA SER A 93 1.33 -2.78 -21.02
C SER A 93 2.55 -1.99 -20.56
N GLY A 94 2.72 -0.80 -21.09
CA GLY A 94 3.47 0.26 -20.45
C GLY A 94 2.85 0.66 -19.11
N THR A 95 3.55 1.52 -18.37
CA THR A 95 3.01 2.08 -17.14
C THR A 95 2.09 3.26 -17.45
N THR A 96 0.83 3.14 -17.05
CA THR A 96 -0.14 4.25 -17.10
C THR A 96 -0.14 4.97 -15.77
N THR A 97 -0.11 6.31 -15.79
CA THR A 97 -0.19 7.15 -14.59
C THR A 97 -1.55 7.83 -14.54
N PHE A 98 -2.23 7.72 -13.40
CA PHE A 98 -3.53 8.33 -13.15
C PHE A 98 -3.38 9.66 -12.41
N GLY A 99 -4.03 10.70 -12.97
CA GLY A 99 -4.11 12.02 -12.36
C GLY A 99 -2.74 12.62 -12.02
N THR A 100 -2.72 13.52 -11.04
CA THR A 100 -1.52 14.24 -10.62
C THR A 100 -0.82 13.59 -9.43
N ASN A 101 -1.49 12.67 -8.72
CA ASN A 101 -0.99 12.06 -7.47
C ASN A 101 -0.01 10.89 -7.70
N GLY A 102 0.36 10.59 -8.94
CA GLY A 102 1.38 9.57 -9.24
C GLY A 102 0.91 8.12 -9.03
N LEU A 103 -0.39 7.88 -8.98
CA LEU A 103 -0.99 6.54 -9.03
C LEU A 103 -0.65 5.88 -10.36
N ARG A 104 -0.17 4.65 -10.36
CA ARG A 104 0.32 3.98 -11.57
C ARG A 104 -0.23 2.58 -11.70
N THR A 105 -0.39 2.12 -12.92
CA THR A 105 -0.82 0.76 -13.22
C THR A 105 -0.04 0.16 -14.38
N SER A 106 0.12 -1.15 -14.35
CA SER A 106 0.72 -1.94 -15.43
C SER A 106 0.07 -3.31 -15.46
N GLN A 107 -0.10 -3.87 -16.66
CA GLN A 107 -0.80 -5.13 -16.86
C GLN A 107 0.02 -6.10 -17.71
N THR A 108 -0.24 -7.38 -17.49
CA THR A 108 0.18 -8.46 -18.35
C THR A 108 -1.03 -9.32 -18.67
N VAL A 109 -1.26 -9.57 -19.95
CA VAL A 109 -2.29 -10.47 -20.44
C VAL A 109 -1.61 -11.63 -21.13
N ASP A 110 -1.97 -12.85 -20.78
CA ASP A 110 -1.46 -14.05 -21.45
C ASP A 110 -2.61 -14.95 -21.88
N LEU A 111 -2.42 -15.63 -23.02
CA LEU A 111 -3.27 -16.74 -23.40
C LEU A 111 -3.08 -17.86 -22.37
N PHE A 112 -4.08 -18.04 -21.51
CA PHE A 112 -4.01 -18.98 -20.41
C PHE A 112 -4.39 -20.39 -20.84
N TYR A 113 -5.43 -20.48 -21.67
CA TYR A 113 -5.96 -21.76 -22.13
C TYR A 113 -6.65 -21.59 -23.48
N SER A 114 -6.45 -22.55 -24.37
CA SER A 114 -7.21 -22.66 -25.62
C SER A 114 -8.04 -23.92 -25.55
N ASP A 115 -9.36 -23.78 -25.65
CA ASP A 115 -10.27 -24.92 -25.66
C ASP A 115 -10.12 -25.66 -27.00
N PRO A 116 -9.67 -26.93 -26.99
CA PRO A 116 -9.48 -27.71 -28.22
C PRO A 116 -10.80 -28.10 -28.89
N THR A 117 -11.93 -28.03 -28.18
CA THR A 117 -13.25 -28.43 -28.68
C THR A 117 -13.98 -27.25 -29.32
N SER A 118 -14.02 -26.11 -28.64
CA SER A 118 -14.71 -24.91 -29.15
C SER A 118 -13.81 -23.96 -29.94
N GLY A 119 -12.49 -24.12 -29.85
CA GLY A 119 -11.51 -23.20 -30.44
C GLY A 119 -11.39 -21.87 -29.69
N ASN A 120 -12.11 -21.68 -28.58
CA ASN A 120 -12.12 -20.43 -27.83
C ASN A 120 -10.84 -20.24 -27.00
N ALA A 121 -10.33 -19.02 -27.01
CA ALA A 121 -9.18 -18.59 -26.23
C ALA A 121 -9.62 -17.95 -24.89
N TRP A 122 -9.00 -18.39 -23.81
CA TRP A 122 -9.17 -17.86 -22.46
C TRP A 122 -7.93 -17.09 -22.07
N TYR A 123 -8.11 -15.82 -21.73
CA TYR A 123 -7.03 -14.92 -21.36
C TYR A 123 -7.00 -14.71 -19.86
N ARG A 124 -5.79 -14.67 -19.30
CA ARG A 124 -5.55 -14.29 -17.92
C ARG A 124 -4.99 -12.87 -17.88
N ILE A 125 -5.60 -12.03 -17.05
CA ILE A 125 -5.14 -10.66 -16.80
C ILE A 125 -4.44 -10.63 -15.45
N ARG A 126 -3.21 -10.12 -15.42
CA ARG A 126 -2.49 -9.77 -14.21
C ARG A 126 -2.30 -8.26 -14.19
N SER A 127 -2.98 -7.59 -13.29
CA SER A 127 -2.86 -6.14 -13.12
C SER A 127 -2.10 -5.81 -11.84
N LYS A 128 -1.24 -4.80 -11.90
CA LYS A 128 -0.48 -4.29 -10.77
C LYS A 128 -0.70 -2.79 -10.67
N GLY A 129 -1.19 -2.34 -9.53
CA GLY A 129 -1.25 -0.93 -9.16
C GLY A 129 -0.11 -0.54 -8.22
N ILE A 130 0.28 0.73 -8.28
CA ILE A 130 1.34 1.33 -7.48
C ILE A 130 0.82 2.69 -7.00
N SER A 131 0.89 2.91 -5.68
CA SER A 131 0.62 4.22 -5.06
C SER A 131 1.89 4.73 -4.39
N PRO A 132 2.23 6.02 -4.53
CA PRO A 132 3.24 6.64 -3.68
C PRO A 132 2.80 6.60 -2.21
N LEU A 133 3.78 6.51 -1.30
CA LEU A 133 3.53 6.77 0.13
C LEU A 133 3.40 8.28 0.32
N GLN A 134 2.37 8.68 1.06
CA GLN A 134 2.18 10.07 1.52
C GLN A 134 2.75 10.27 2.92
#